data_AF-A0A0L1JL99-F1
#
_entry.id   AF-A0A0L1JL99-F1
#
_cell.length_a   1.000
_cell.length_b   1.000
_cell.length_c   1.000
_cell.angle_alpha   90.00
_cell.angle_beta   90.00
_cell.angle_gamma   90.00
#
_symmetry.space_group_name_H-M   'P 1'
#
loop_
_entity.id
_entity.type
_entity.pdbx_description
1 polymer ?
#
loop_
_entity_poly.entity_id
_entity_poly.type
_entity_poly.pdbx_seq_one_letter_code
_entity_poly.pdbx_strand_id
1 'polypeptide(L)'
;MLYGLTLGAAAVGVLITAYLVAVCWGDPVDGLRRLQHEPGKGDGMGMLPKVMLGRYIGFLIMAVGALLVATPAIVFILTVGLTFMAWYDTILYRRAGLPYDRHAMAAGAGTLISLISGIAWIYGAAA
;
A
#
# COMPACT_ATOMS: atom_id res chain seq x y z
N MET A 1 -6.93 -20.29 11.55
CA MET A 1 -6.98 -18.90 12.05
C MET A 1 -6.10 -17.95 11.26
N LEU A 2 -4.77 -18.18 11.21
CA LEU A 2 -3.83 -17.29 10.50
C LEU A 2 -4.15 -17.09 9.01
N TYR A 3 -4.53 -18.17 8.31
CA TYR A 3 -4.98 -18.09 6.91
C TYR A 3 -6.16 -17.11 6.71
N GLY A 4 -7.19 -17.19 7.57
CA GLY A 4 -8.33 -16.27 7.53
C GLY A 4 -7.94 -14.82 7.82
N LEU A 5 -7.00 -14.60 8.75
CA LEU A 5 -6.44 -13.26 9.01
C LEU A 5 -5.67 -12.74 7.79
N THR A 6 -4.93 -13.60 7.08
CA THR A 6 -4.23 -13.24 5.85
C THR A 6 -5.21 -12.82 4.75
N LEU A 7 -6.30 -13.56 4.54
CA LEU A 7 -7.32 -13.19 3.55
C LEU A 7 -8.07 -11.92 3.95
N GLY A 8 -8.41 -11.77 5.23
CA GLY A 8 -9.02 -10.54 5.74
C GLY A 8 -8.12 -9.33 5.51
N ALA A 9 -6.81 -9.46 5.77
CA ALA A 9 -5.83 -8.41 5.50
C ALA A 9 -5.71 -8.09 4.00
N ALA A 10 -5.71 -9.10 3.13
CA ALA A 10 -5.71 -8.91 1.68
C ALA A 10 -6.97 -8.16 1.21
N ALA A 11 -8.15 -8.50 1.74
CA ALA A 11 -9.40 -7.80 1.45
C ALA A 11 -9.36 -6.33 1.90
N VAL A 12 -8.81 -6.05 3.09
CA VAL A 12 -8.58 -4.67 3.55
C VAL A 12 -7.61 -3.94 2.62
N GLY A 13 -6.55 -4.60 2.14
CA GLY A 13 -5.63 -4.05 1.14
C GLY A 13 -6.32 -3.66 -0.17
N VAL A 14 -7.26 -4.48 -0.65
CA VAL A 14 -8.12 -4.15 -1.81
C VAL A 14 -8.95 -2.90 -1.53
N LEU A 15 -9.59 -2.81 -0.36
CA LEU A 15 -10.40 -1.65 -0.01
C LEU A 15 -9.57 -0.36 0.08
N ILE A 16 -8.38 -0.42 0.69
CA ILE A 16 -7.48 0.73 0.80
C ILE A 16 -7.03 1.19 -0.59
N THR A 17 -6.55 0.27 -1.43
CA THR A 17 -6.07 0.62 -2.78
C THR A 17 -7.21 1.09 -3.69
N ALA A 18 -8.41 0.53 -3.56
CA ALA A 18 -9.60 1.01 -4.27
C ALA A 18 -9.98 2.43 -3.84
N TYR A 19 -9.91 2.73 -2.54
CA TYR A 19 -10.11 4.08 -2.03
C TYR A 19 -9.10 5.07 -2.61
N LEU A 20 -7.81 4.73 -2.66
CA LEU A 20 -6.77 5.59 -3.25
C LEU A 20 -7.04 5.89 -4.73
N VAL A 21 -7.45 4.88 -5.51
CA VAL A 21 -7.85 5.06 -6.90
C VAL A 21 -9.07 5.97 -7.00
N ALA A 22 -10.12 5.71 -6.20
CA ALA A 22 -11.35 6.48 -6.23
C ALA A 22 -11.14 7.97 -5.93
N VAL A 23 -10.30 8.28 -4.93
CA VAL A 23 -9.97 9.68 -4.56
C VAL A 23 -9.21 10.40 -5.67
N CYS A 24 -8.35 9.70 -6.42
CA CYS A 24 -7.52 10.30 -7.46
C CYS A 24 -8.07 10.18 -8.89
N TRP A 25 -9.18 9.46 -9.11
CA TRP A 25 -9.66 9.13 -10.47
C TRP A 25 -10.17 10.35 -11.25
N GLY A 26 -10.98 11.20 -10.60
CA GLY A 26 -11.59 12.35 -11.25
C GLY A 26 -10.61 13.53 -11.43
N ASP A 27 -9.95 13.91 -10.34
CA ASP A 27 -8.90 14.93 -10.34
C ASP A 27 -7.70 14.40 -9.55
N PRO A 28 -6.65 13.90 -10.24
CA PRO A 28 -5.47 13.36 -9.57
C PRO A 28 -4.70 14.40 -8.74
N VAL A 29 -4.78 15.68 -9.09
CA VAL A 29 -4.11 16.77 -8.34
C VAL A 29 -4.81 16.96 -7.01
N ASP A 30 -6.13 17.17 -7.04
CA ASP A 30 -6.93 17.33 -5.82
C ASP A 30 -6.89 16.05 -4.96
N GLY A 31 -6.97 14.89 -5.60
CA GLY A 31 -6.86 13.59 -4.93
C GLY A 31 -5.55 13.45 -4.15
N LEU A 32 -4.40 13.77 -4.77
CA LEU A 32 -3.12 13.74 -4.06
C LEU A 32 -3.05 14.77 -2.92
N ARG A 33 -3.62 15.98 -3.08
CA ARG A 33 -3.69 16.95 -1.98
C ARG A 33 -4.48 16.41 -0.79
N ARG A 34 -5.63 15.75 -1.01
CA ARG A 34 -6.42 15.09 0.06
C ARG A 34 -5.62 13.97 0.74
N LEU A 35 -4.80 13.26 -0.04
CA LEU A 35 -3.87 12.24 0.46
C LEU A 35 -2.59 12.84 1.08
N GLN A 36 -2.50 14.16 1.25
CA GLN A 36 -1.33 14.88 1.77
C GLN A 36 -0.04 14.64 0.98
N HIS A 37 -0.18 14.22 -0.29
CA HIS A 37 0.89 14.18 -1.25
C HIS A 37 0.85 15.50 -2.02
N GLU A 38 1.53 16.54 -1.53
CA GLU A 38 1.62 17.78 -2.28
C GLU A 38 2.53 17.57 -3.51
N PRO A 39 2.04 17.75 -4.75
CA PRO A 39 2.93 17.94 -5.87
C PRO A 39 3.64 19.27 -5.61
N GLY A 40 4.94 19.22 -5.34
CA GLY A 40 5.77 20.41 -5.15
C GLY A 40 5.61 21.42 -6.31
N LYS A 41 5.96 22.67 -6.03
CA LYS A 41 5.92 23.74 -7.03
C LYS A 41 7.14 23.62 -7.95
N GLY A 42 6.92 23.41 -9.26
CA GLY A 42 7.98 23.43 -10.27
C GLY A 42 7.51 22.91 -11.63
N ASP A 43 8.16 23.38 -12.69
CA ASP A 43 7.74 23.23 -14.10
C ASP A 43 7.73 21.78 -14.61
N GLY A 44 8.29 20.83 -13.84
CA GLY A 44 8.33 19.40 -14.15
C GLY A 44 7.27 18.51 -13.47
N MET A 45 6.39 19.06 -12.62
CA MET A 45 5.48 18.25 -11.79
C MET A 45 4.09 17.98 -12.39
N GLY A 46 3.77 18.49 -13.58
CA GLY A 46 2.44 18.34 -14.17
C GLY A 46 1.99 16.88 -14.41
N MET A 47 2.93 15.95 -14.61
CA MET A 47 2.62 14.54 -14.86
C MET A 47 2.61 13.67 -13.60
N LEU A 48 3.22 14.14 -12.50
CA LEU A 48 3.36 13.35 -11.26
C LEU A 48 2.00 12.84 -10.73
N PRO A 49 0.93 13.65 -10.70
CA PRO A 49 -0.39 13.17 -10.25
C PRO A 49 -0.94 12.02 -11.09
N LYS A 50 -0.75 12.07 -12.41
CA LYS A 50 -1.19 11.00 -13.33
C LYS A 50 -0.38 9.71 -13.13
N VAL A 51 0.94 9.84 -12.93
CA VAL A 51 1.81 8.70 -12.63
C VAL A 51 1.41 8.04 -11.31
N MET A 52 1.09 8.83 -10.29
CA MET A 52 0.65 8.31 -8.99
C MET A 52 -0.72 7.60 -9.08
N LEU A 53 -1.68 8.14 -9.83
CA LEU A 53 -2.93 7.43 -10.10
C LEU A 53 -2.66 6.07 -10.76
N GLY A 54 -1.80 6.03 -11.80
CA GLY A 54 -1.38 4.78 -12.43
C GLY A 54 -0.77 3.79 -11.44
N ARG A 55 0.05 4.27 -10.50
CA ARG A 55 0.63 3.45 -9.43
C ARG A 55 -0.44 2.89 -8.49
N TYR A 56 -1.42 3.69 -8.09
CA TYR A 56 -2.53 3.23 -7.24
C TYR A 56 -3.41 2.18 -7.94
N ILE A 57 -3.66 2.34 -9.25
CA ILE A 57 -4.35 1.33 -10.06
C ILE A 57 -3.55 0.03 -10.09
N GLY A 58 -2.23 0.11 -10.30
CA GLY A 58 -1.34 -1.05 -10.25
C GLY A 58 -1.41 -1.76 -8.90
N PHE A 59 -1.36 -1.02 -7.79
CA PHE A 59 -1.51 -1.58 -6.45
C PHE A 59 -2.86 -2.25 -6.23
N LEU A 60 -3.96 -1.67 -6.74
CA LEU A 60 -5.28 -2.28 -6.68
C LEU A 60 -5.32 -3.61 -7.44
N ILE A 61 -4.79 -3.67 -8.66
CA ILE A 61 -4.72 -4.92 -9.44
C ILE A 61 -3.93 -5.99 -8.68
N MET A 62 -2.77 -5.62 -8.14
CA MET A 62 -1.94 -6.55 -7.35
C MET A 62 -2.65 -7.03 -6.09
N ALA A 63 -3.35 -6.14 -5.37
CA ALA A 63 -4.11 -6.50 -4.17
C ALA A 63 -5.28 -7.44 -4.49
N VAL A 64 -6.03 -7.16 -5.56
CA VAL A 64 -7.12 -8.03 -6.03
C VAL A 64 -6.58 -9.38 -6.46
N GLY A 65 -5.47 -9.41 -7.21
CA GLY A 65 -4.81 -10.64 -7.61
C GLY A 65 -4.36 -11.48 -6.40
N ALA A 66 -3.77 -10.84 -5.39
CA ALA A 66 -3.36 -11.51 -4.14
C ALA A 66 -4.55 -12.14 -3.41
N LEU A 67 -5.67 -11.41 -3.32
CA LEU A 67 -6.90 -11.90 -2.69
C LEU A 67 -7.51 -13.07 -3.47
N LEU A 68 -7.54 -13.00 -4.81
CA LEU A 68 -8.12 -14.03 -5.66
C LEU A 68 -7.29 -15.32 -5.65
N VAL A 69 -5.96 -15.22 -5.66
CA VAL A 69 -5.09 -16.41 -5.57
C VAL A 69 -5.11 -16.99 -4.16
N ALA A 70 -5.39 -16.16 -3.14
CA ALA A 70 -5.65 -16.60 -1.77
C ALA A 70 -4.51 -17.43 -1.15
N THR A 71 -3.25 -17.20 -1.55
CA THR A 71 -2.08 -17.87 -0.99
C THR A 71 -1.31 -16.96 -0.03
N PRO A 72 -0.96 -17.43 1.19
CA PRO A 72 -0.25 -16.61 2.16
C PRO A 72 1.12 -16.13 1.66
N ALA A 73 1.80 -16.93 0.83
CA ALA A 73 3.08 -16.59 0.23
C ALA A 73 3.00 -15.33 -0.65
N ILE A 74 1.97 -15.21 -1.49
CA ILE A 74 1.80 -14.04 -2.37
C ILE A 74 1.46 -12.80 -1.53
N VAL A 75 0.56 -12.94 -0.56
CA VAL A 75 0.22 -11.83 0.34
C VAL A 75 1.48 -11.38 1.08
N PHE A 76 2.29 -12.30 1.60
CA PHE A 76 3.56 -12.00 2.26
C PHE A 76 4.52 -11.21 1.37
N ILE A 77 4.83 -11.72 0.18
CA ILE A 77 5.78 -11.07 -0.73
C ILE A 77 5.32 -9.65 -1.09
N LEU A 78 4.03 -9.50 -1.40
CA LEU A 78 3.46 -8.20 -1.74
C LEU A 78 3.48 -7.23 -0.56
N THR A 79 3.06 -7.69 0.62
CA THR A 79 3.02 -6.82 1.80
C THR A 79 4.41 -6.44 2.25
N VAL A 80 5.42 -7.31 2.13
CA VAL A 80 6.81 -6.96 2.42
C VAL A 80 7.30 -5.84 1.51
N GLY A 81 7.04 -5.92 0.20
CA GLY A 81 7.43 -4.87 -0.75
C GLY A 81 6.74 -3.53 -0.47
N LEU A 82 5.42 -3.56 -0.22
CA LEU A 82 4.65 -2.35 0.13
C LEU A 82 5.10 -1.76 1.48
N THR A 83 5.39 -2.62 2.47
CA THR A 83 5.88 -2.23 3.80
C THR A 83 7.23 -1.56 3.72
N PHE A 84 8.14 -2.09 2.88
CA PHE A 84 9.43 -1.46 2.63
C PHE A 84 9.26 -0.05 2.07
N MET A 85 8.40 0.13 1.05
CA MET A 85 8.13 1.45 0.49
C MET A 85 7.54 2.40 1.54
N ALA A 86 6.59 1.95 2.35
CA ALA A 86 5.99 2.76 3.41
C ALA A 86 7.01 3.19 4.47
N TRP A 87 7.93 2.29 4.89
CA TRP A 87 9.02 2.66 5.81
C TRP A 87 10.02 3.62 5.17
N TYR A 88 10.35 3.41 3.89
CA TYR A 88 11.22 4.31 3.15
C TYR A 88 10.63 5.72 3.08
N ASP A 89 9.36 5.84 2.70
CA ASP A 89 8.63 7.11 2.63
C ASP A 89 8.54 7.77 4.01
N THR A 90 8.27 6.99 5.06
CA THR A 90 8.26 7.48 6.46
C THR A 90 9.59 8.14 6.82
N ILE A 91 10.71 7.48 6.53
CA ILE A 91 12.04 7.99 6.83
C ILE A 91 12.35 9.24 5.98
N LEU A 92 11.99 9.20 4.69
CA LEU A 92 12.22 10.30 3.77
C LEU A 92 11.45 11.57 4.20
N TYR A 93 10.16 11.44 4.47
CA TYR A 93 9.30 12.56 4.88
C TYR A 93 9.72 13.10 6.24
N ARG A 94 10.05 12.21 7.20
CA ARG A 94 10.58 12.63 8.50
C ARG A 94 11.87 13.45 8.35
N ARG A 95 12.80 13.03 7.48
CA ARG A 95 14.05 13.77 7.21
C ARG A 95 13.80 15.11 6.52
N ALA A 96 12.76 15.20 5.69
CA ALA A 96 12.38 16.43 5.01
C ALA A 96 11.53 17.38 5.88
N GLY A 97 11.20 17.01 7.13
CA GLY A 97 10.33 17.80 8.00
C GLY A 97 8.87 17.85 7.55
N LEU A 98 8.44 16.89 6.73
CA LEU A 98 7.09 16.78 6.19
C LEU A 98 6.21 15.84 7.05
N PRO A 99 4.88 15.96 6.99
CA PRO A 99 3.96 15.03 7.66
C PRO A 99 4.24 13.57 7.23
N TYR A 100 4.49 12.68 8.18
CA TYR A 100 4.88 11.29 7.91
C TYR A 100 4.03 10.25 8.68
N ASP A 101 3.08 10.71 9.49
CA ASP A 101 2.23 9.88 10.35
C ASP A 101 1.46 8.82 9.56
N ARG A 102 0.86 9.20 8.41
CA ARG A 102 0.15 8.26 7.52
C ARG A 102 1.08 7.18 6.95
N HIS A 103 2.31 7.56 6.57
CA HIS A 103 3.31 6.61 6.10
C HIS A 103 3.75 5.67 7.22
N ALA A 104 3.97 6.18 8.44
CA ALA A 104 4.36 5.37 9.59
C ALA A 104 3.25 4.38 9.99
N MET A 105 1.98 4.81 9.97
CA MET A 105 0.84 3.94 10.22
C MET A 105 0.71 2.85 9.16
N ALA A 106 0.85 3.21 7.88
CA ALA A 106 0.84 2.24 6.78
C ALA A 106 2.01 1.24 6.91
N ALA A 107 3.19 1.72 7.30
CA ALA A 107 4.37 0.88 7.49
C ALA A 107 4.18 -0.09 8.67
N GLY A 108 3.67 0.38 9.80
CA GLY A 108 3.35 -0.47 10.96
C GLY A 108 2.29 -1.52 10.65
N ALA A 109 1.19 -1.13 9.99
CA ALA A 109 0.16 -2.06 9.55
C ALA A 109 0.71 -3.09 8.55
N GLY A 110 1.50 -2.64 7.58
CA GLY A 110 2.16 -3.52 6.61
C GLY A 110 3.12 -4.51 7.25
N THR A 111 3.90 -4.09 8.26
CA THR A 111 4.78 -4.98 9.04
C THR A 111 3.96 -6.05 9.74
N LEU A 112 2.87 -5.69 10.42
CA LEU A 112 2.01 -6.66 11.10
C LEU A 112 1.41 -7.69 10.12
N ILE A 113 0.87 -7.22 9.00
CA ILE A 113 0.29 -8.10 7.97
C ILE A 113 1.36 -9.03 7.39
N SER A 114 2.56 -8.51 7.11
CA SER A 114 3.69 -9.30 6.60
C SER A 114 4.12 -10.37 7.59
N LEU A 115 4.13 -10.09 8.89
CA LEU A 115 4.42 -11.11 9.90
C LEU A 115 3.34 -12.20 9.92
N ILE A 116 2.05 -11.81 9.92
CA ILE A 116 0.94 -12.75 9.95
C ILE A 116 0.95 -13.66 8.71
N SER A 117 1.10 -13.08 7.51
CA SER A 117 1.12 -13.84 6.26
C SER A 117 2.38 -14.68 6.10
N GLY A 118 3.54 -14.21 6.56
CA GLY A 118 4.78 -14.98 6.58
C GLY A 118 4.70 -16.19 7.50
N ILE A 119 4.18 -16.03 8.71
CA ILE A 119 3.93 -17.15 9.63
C ILE A 119 2.89 -18.10 9.03
N ALA A 120 1.80 -17.59 8.46
CA ALA A 120 0.79 -18.41 7.80
C ALA A 120 1.37 -19.19 6.61
N TRP A 121 2.34 -18.63 5.87
CA TRP A 121 3.01 -19.32 4.79
C TRP A 121 3.93 -20.43 5.31
N ILE A 122 4.83 -20.10 6.25
CA ILE A 122 5.82 -21.05 6.78
C ILE A 122 5.13 -22.23 7.49
N TYR A 123 4.14 -21.95 8.33
CA TYR A 123 3.48 -22.98 9.15
C TYR A 123 2.20 -23.54 8.52
N GLY A 124 1.61 -22.86 7.54
CA GLY A 124 0.48 -23.37 6.77
C GLY A 124 0.88 -24.29 5.62
N ALA A 125 2.14 -24.24 5.16
CA ALA A 125 2.69 -25.21 4.21
C ALA A 125 3.10 -26.55 4.86
N ALA A 126 3.07 -26.63 6.20
CA ALA A 126 3.43 -27.80 6.99
C ALA A 126 2.20 -28.65 7.43
N ALA A 127 1.00 -28.33 6.92
CA ALA A 127 -0.26 -29.03 7.16
C ALA A 127 -0.89 -29.43 5.83
#